data_AF-L8EV08-F1
#
_entry.id   AF-L8EV08-F1
#
_cell.length_a   1.000
_cell.length_b   1.000
_cell.length_c   1.000
_cell.angle_alpha   90.00
_cell.angle_beta   90.00
_cell.angle_gamma   90.00
#
_symmetry.space_group_name_H-M   'P 1'
#
loop_
_entity.id
_entity.type
_entity.pdbx_description
1 polymer ?
#
loop_
_entity_poly.entity_id
_entity_poly.type
_entity_poly.pdbx_seq_one_letter_code
_entity_poly.pdbx_strand_id
1 'polypeptide(L)' 'MVSFRELARRLVAEGVVASISHQRVSQLSRDDPAFPPVVQVGRSKAVDWRVARPYFAKRKSRQGERTDLRDKSSGG' A
#
# COMPACT_ATOMS: atom_id res chain seq x y z
N MET A 1 -15.25 -4.50 -4.18
CA MET A 1 -14.35 -3.41 -3.73
C MET A 1 -14.07 -3.58 -2.24
N VAL A 2 -12.85 -3.30 -1.80
CA VAL A 2 -12.41 -3.40 -0.39
C VAL A 2 -11.83 -2.07 0.08
N SER A 3 -12.17 -1.66 1.30
CA SER A 3 -11.60 -0.46 1.92
C SER A 3 -10.10 -0.62 2.16
N PHE A 4 -9.35 0.48 2.29
CA PHE A 4 -7.89 0.40 2.53
C PHE A 4 -7.49 -0.42 3.77
N ARG A 5 -8.28 -0.37 4.85
CA ARG A 5 -8.05 -1.20 6.04
C ARG A 5 -8.21 -2.69 5.75
N GLU A 6 -9.28 -3.05 5.05
CA GLU A 6 -9.55 -4.43 4.64
C GLU A 6 -8.52 -4.92 3.62
N LEU A 7 -8.12 -4.06 2.68
CA LEU A 7 -7.07 -4.36 1.72
C LEU A 7 -5.77 -4.74 2.43
N ALA A 8 -5.31 -3.91 3.37
CA ALA A 8 -4.10 -4.17 4.14
C ALA A 8 -4.19 -5.51 4.90
N ARG A 9 -5.32 -5.75 5.57
CA ARG A 9 -5.56 -7.01 6.30
C ARG A 9 -5.53 -8.23 5.37
N ARG A 10 -6.22 -8.17 4.24
CA ARG A 10 -6.26 -9.25 3.24
C ARG A 10 -4.91 -9.51 2.60
N LEU A 11 -4.14 -8.47 2.29
CA LEU A 11 -2.80 -8.63 1.70
C LEU A 11 -1.86 -9.41 2.62
N VAL A 12 -1.94 -9.18 3.94
CA VAL A 12 -1.16 -9.93 4.93
C VAL A 12 -1.72 -11.34 5.13
N ALA A 13 -3.04 -11.47 5.26
CA ALA A 13 -3.70 -12.76 5.44
C ALA A 13 -3.45 -13.74 4.27
N GLU A 14 -3.40 -13.22 3.04
CA GLU A 14 -3.12 -13.99 1.82
C GLU A 14 -1.61 -14.16 1.54
N GLY A 15 -0.74 -13.63 2.41
CA GLY A 15 0.72 -13.69 2.26
C GLY A 15 1.29 -12.91 1.07
N VAL A 16 0.50 -12.01 0.47
CA VAL A 16 0.90 -11.17 -0.66
C VAL A 16 2.02 -10.21 -0.23
N VAL A 17 1.93 -9.68 0.99
CA VAL A 17 2.97 -8.85 1.62
C VAL A 17 3.21 -9.33 3.05
N ALA A 18 4.42 -9.16 3.57
CA ALA A 18 4.76 -9.57 4.94
C ALA A 18 4.02 -8.72 6.00
N SER A 19 3.96 -7.41 5.78
CA SER A 19 3.20 -6.48 6.62
C SER A 19 2.96 -5.17 5.87
N ILE A 20 1.76 -4.61 5.99
CA ILE A 20 1.44 -3.28 5.45
C ILE A 20 0.34 -2.60 6.26
N SER A 21 0.53 -1.32 6.57
CA SER A 21 -0.46 -0.49 7.25
C SER A 21 -1.37 0.23 6.26
N HIS A 22 -2.62 0.49 6.64
CA HIS A 22 -3.56 1.27 5.81
C HIS A 22 -3.06 2.69 5.48
N GLN A 23 -2.26 3.30 6.36
CA GLN A 23 -1.61 4.59 6.10
C GLN A 23 -0.62 4.49 4.93
N ARG A 24 0.16 3.41 4.86
CA ARG A 24 1.09 3.17 3.75
C ARG A 24 0.31 2.98 2.46
N VAL A 25 -0.75 2.17 2.46
CA VAL A 25 -1.67 2.02 1.31
C VAL A 25 -2.20 3.39 0.84
N SER A 26 -2.59 4.27 1.78
CA SER A 26 -3.06 5.62 1.47
C SER A 26 -1.98 6.53 0.87
N GLN A 27 -0.74 6.44 1.36
CA GLN A 27 0.40 7.14 0.76
C GLN A 27 0.65 6.64 -0.68
N LEU A 28 0.63 5.33 -0.90
CA LEU A 28 0.84 4.76 -2.24
C LEU A 28 -0.24 5.20 -3.23
N SER A 29 -1.48 5.28 -2.78
CA SER A 29 -2.58 5.85 -3.58
C SER A 29 -2.34 7.30 -4.03
N ARG A 30 -1.41 8.03 -3.41
CA ARG A 30 -1.10 9.43 -3.75
C ARG A 30 0.22 9.57 -4.50
N ASP A 31 1.21 8.79 -4.11
CA ASP A 31 2.60 8.90 -4.58
C ASP A 31 2.87 8.03 -5.82
N ASP A 32 2.18 6.88 -5.92
CA ASP A 32 2.44 5.88 -6.95
C ASP A 32 1.38 5.99 -8.06
N PRO A 33 1.73 6.48 -9.26
CA PRO A 33 0.78 6.62 -10.36
C PRO A 33 0.33 5.26 -10.93
N ALA A 34 1.07 4.18 -10.64
CA ALA A 34 0.69 2.82 -11.00
C ALA A 34 -0.25 2.17 -9.96
N PHE A 35 -0.63 2.91 -8.91
CA PHE A 35 -1.52 2.42 -7.88
C PHE A 35 -2.92 2.09 -8.46
N PRO A 36 -3.58 1.02 -7.98
CA PRO A 36 -4.91 0.66 -8.46
C PRO A 36 -5.93 1.80 -8.33
N PRO A 37 -6.90 1.90 -9.25
CA PRO A 37 -7.90 2.96 -9.21
C PRO A 37 -8.68 2.92 -7.89
N VAL A 38 -8.65 4.05 -7.20
CA VAL A 38 -9.34 4.23 -5.91
C VAL A 38 -10.70 4.80 -6.18
N VAL A 39 -11.72 4.10 -5.68
CA VAL A 39 -13.11 4.52 -5.74
C VAL A 39 -13.52 5.06 -4.37
N GLN A 40 -14.16 6.22 -4.38
CA GLN A 40 -14.73 6.80 -3.16
C GLN A 40 -16.13 6.20 -2.94
N VAL A 41 -16.31 5.50 -1.82
CA VAL A 41 -17.57 4.92 -1.38
C VAL A 41 -18.02 5.67 -0.13
N GLY A 42 -18.90 6.65 -0.32
CA GLY A 42 -19.29 7.59 0.72
C GLY A 42 -18.10 8.41 1.24
N ARG A 43 -17.78 8.27 2.53
CA ARG A 43 -16.62 8.93 3.17
C ARG A 43 -15.34 8.08 3.15
N SER A 44 -15.42 6.85 2.63
CA SER A 44 -14.30 5.91 2.63
C SER A 44 -13.71 5.73 1.24
N LYS A 45 -12.42 5.39 1.20
CA LYS A 45 -11.73 5.00 -0.03
C LYS A 45 -11.66 3.47 -0.12
N ALA A 46 -12.02 2.95 -1.29
CA ALA A 46 -12.00 1.53 -1.60
C ALA A 46 -11.27 1.29 -2.91
N VAL A 47 -10.71 0.09 -3.07
CA VAL A 47 -10.08 -0.38 -4.31
C VAL A 47 -10.64 -1.73 -4.69
N ASP A 48 -10.53 -2.06 -5.97
CA ASP A 48 -10.84 -3.42 -6.39
C ASP A 48 -9.72 -4.39 -6.00
N TRP A 49 -10.10 -5.51 -5.38
CA TRP A 49 -9.15 -6.51 -4.88
C TRP A 49 -8.43 -7.24 -6.02
N ARG A 50 -9.13 -7.49 -7.14
CA ARG A 50 -8.60 -8.30 -8.25
C ARG A 50 -7.44 -7.59 -8.94
N VAL A 51 -7.46 -6.26 -8.96
CA VAL A 51 -6.36 -5.42 -9.48
C VAL A 51 -5.33 -5.07 -8.41
N ALA A 52 -5.74 -4.86 -7.16
CA ALA A 52 -4.81 -4.52 -6.09
C ALA A 52 -3.87 -5.68 -5.73
N ARG A 53 -4.39 -6.90 -5.63
CA ARG A 53 -3.60 -8.09 -5.30
C ARG A 53 -2.35 -8.26 -6.19
N PRO A 54 -2.44 -8.31 -7.53
CA PRO A 54 -1.26 -8.43 -8.39
C PRO A 54 -0.34 -7.21 -8.35
N TYR A 55 -0.86 -6.00 -8.14
CA TYR A 55 -0.04 -4.81 -7.94
C TYR A 55 0.88 -4.97 -6.72
N PHE A 56 0.32 -5.31 -5.56
CA PHE A 56 1.10 -5.51 -4.34
C PHE A 56 2.02 -6.74 -4.42
N ALA A 57 1.59 -7.81 -5.08
CA ALA A 57 2.41 -9.00 -5.30
C ALA A 57 3.69 -8.67 -6.11
N LYS A 58 3.55 -7.89 -7.19
CA LYS A 58 4.70 -7.40 -7.97
C LYS A 58 5.58 -6.43 -7.18
N ARG A 59 4.97 -5.64 -6.29
CA ARG A 59 5.65 -4.66 -5.45
C ARG A 59 6.48 -5.28 -4.33
N LYS A 60 6.15 -6.50 -3.87
CA LYS A 60 6.96 -7.27 -2.90
C LYS A 60 8.41 -7.38 -3.36
N SER A 61 8.65 -7.56 -4.66
CA SER A 61 10.00 -7.61 -5.23
C SER A 61 10.79 -6.30 -5.08
N ARG A 62 10.13 -5.17 -4.84
CA ARG A 62 10.75 -3.85 -4.62
C ARG A 62 10.89 -3.45 -3.15
N GLN A 63 10.16 -4.10 -2.23
CA GLN A 63 10.18 -3.74 -0.82
C GLN A 63 11.45 -4.24 -0.07
N GLY A 64 12.30 -5.02 -0.77
CA GLY A 64 13.68 -5.32 -0.37
C GLY A 64 14.66 -4.17 -0.59
N GLU A 65 14.30 -3.14 -1.37
CA GLU A 65 15.00 -1.85 -1.36
C GLU A 65 14.51 -1.08 -0.14
N ARG A 66 15.15 -1.36 1.01
CA ARG A 66 15.19 -0.42 2.14
C ARG A 66 15.51 0.96 1.58
N THR A 67 14.54 1.88 1.60
CA THR A 67 14.83 3.31 1.79
C THR A 67 15.23 3.52 3.25
N ASP A 68 16.23 2.77 3.69
CA ASP A 68 17.08 3.12 4.82
C ASP A 68 18.18 4.00 4.22
N LEU A 69 18.49 5.12 4.87
CA LEU A 69 19.35 6.22 4.39
C LEU A 69 18.62 7.33 3.62
N ARG A 70 17.73 8.04 4.32
CA ARG A 70 17.83 9.51 4.28
C ARG A 70 17.57 10.12 5.65
N ASP A 71 18.66 10.11 6.41
CA ASP A 71 19.17 11.22 7.21
C ASP A 71 18.14 12.13 7.90
N LYS A 72 18.07 11.99 9.23
CA LYS A 72 18.00 13.16 10.10
C LYS A 72 19.08 13.03 11.17
N SER A 73 20.30 13.34 10.76
CA SER A 73 21.27 14.01 11.64
C SER A 73 21.16 15.52 11.36
N SER A 74 21.51 16.35 12.35
CA SER A 74 21.38 17.83 12.41
C SER A 74 20.03 18.34 12.91
N GLY A 75 19.87 19.07 14.02
CA GLY A 75 20.75 19.76 14.98
C GLY A 75 19.84 20.68 15.83
N GLY A 76 20.12 21.11 17.05
CA GLY A 76 21.29 20.96 17.93
C GLY A 76 20.88 21.24 19.38
#